data_AF-D3AAY2-F1
#
_entry.id   AF-D3AAY2-F1
#
_cell.length_a   1.000
_cell.length_b   1.000
_cell.length_c   1.000
_cell.angle_alpha   90.00
_cell.angle_beta   90.00
_cell.angle_gamma   90.00
#
_symmetry.space_group_name_H-M   'P 1'
#
loop_
_entity.id
_entity.type
_entity.pdbx_description
1 polymer ?
#
loop_
_entity_poly.entity_id
_entity_poly.type
_entity_poly.pdbx_seq_one_letter_code
_entity_poly.pdbx_strand_id
1 'polypeptide(L)'
;MFQSLKDFAGKRNIRLILDGTNEDDMHVYRPGIQALKELGIVSPLAELHVTKAEVKAIAAEYGISVASRPSTPCMATRIPYNTDIDYEVLEKIGAGEAYLRTMIGGNVRLRLHGDIVRIEVDLNAFEKVLEMREELIRKLKEMGFLYITLDLEGFRSGSMDVRIS
;
A
#
# COMPACT_ATOMS: atom_id res chain seq x y z
N MET A 1 4.16 14.46 5.60
CA MET A 1 5.23 13.81 4.79
C MET A 1 5.92 14.80 3.86
N PHE A 2 5.25 15.37 2.85
CA PHE A 2 5.91 16.26 1.87
C PHE A 2 6.49 17.55 2.45
N GLN A 3 5.87 18.13 3.49
CA GLN A 3 6.44 19.28 4.20
C GLN A 3 7.79 18.94 4.86
N SER A 4 7.87 17.80 5.55
CA SER A 4 9.12 17.34 6.17
C SER A 4 10.23 17.09 5.14
N LEU A 5 9.87 16.63 3.93
CA LEU A 5 10.79 16.47 2.81
C LEU A 5 11.30 17.83 2.30
N LYS A 6 10.42 18.82 2.20
CA LYS A 6 10.77 20.20 1.82
C LYS A 6 11.69 20.86 2.85
N ASP A 7 11.41 20.66 4.14
CA ASP A 7 12.26 21.16 5.22
C ASP A 7 13.66 20.51 5.19
N PHE A 8 13.74 19.20 4.92
CA PHE A 8 15.00 18.49 4.72
C PHE A 8 15.78 19.02 3.52
N ALA A 9 15.11 19.23 2.38
CA ALA A 9 15.72 19.79 1.18
C ALA A 9 16.28 21.19 1.44
N GLY A 10 15.53 22.04 2.14
CA GLY A 10 15.97 23.36 2.58
C GLY A 10 17.23 23.31 3.44
N LYS A 11 17.27 22.42 4.45
CA LYS A 11 18.46 22.21 5.31
C LYS A 11 19.69 21.71 4.53
N ARG A 12 19.49 21.02 3.42
CA ARG A 12 20.56 20.46 2.58
C ARG A 12 20.88 21.31 1.35
N ASN A 13 20.26 22.50 1.22
CA ASN A 13 20.40 23.39 0.08
C ASN A 13 20.06 22.71 -1.27
N ILE A 14 19.13 21.75 -1.22
CA ILE A 14 18.59 21.05 -2.38
C ILE A 14 17.50 21.95 -2.98
N ARG A 15 17.69 22.37 -4.23
CA ARG A 15 16.84 23.35 -4.91
C ARG A 15 15.61 22.73 -5.59
N LEU A 16 15.65 21.45 -5.89
CA LEU A 16 14.63 20.76 -6.67
C LEU A 16 14.30 19.42 -6.03
N ILE A 17 13.01 19.16 -5.87
CA ILE A 17 12.47 17.88 -5.42
C ILE A 17 11.63 17.34 -6.57
N LEU A 18 11.94 16.11 -6.97
CA LEU A 18 11.19 15.38 -7.98
C LEU A 18 10.43 14.24 -7.30
N ASP A 19 9.21 13.97 -7.74
CA ASP A 19 8.48 12.77 -7.35
C ASP A 19 8.18 11.86 -8.57
N GLY A 20 7.58 10.71 -8.30
CA GLY A 20 7.34 9.66 -9.29
C GLY A 20 5.92 9.65 -9.88
N THR A 21 5.11 10.68 -9.65
CA THR A 21 3.75 10.78 -10.23
C THR A 21 3.83 10.75 -11.76
N ASN A 22 3.09 9.82 -12.37
CA ASN A 22 3.01 9.60 -13.83
C ASN A 22 1.62 10.02 -14.37
N GLU A 23 1.43 10.00 -15.68
CA GLU A 23 0.18 10.43 -16.34
C GLU A 23 -1.06 9.67 -15.86
N ASP A 24 -0.97 8.34 -15.70
CA ASP A 24 -2.12 7.53 -15.25
C ASP A 24 -2.58 7.92 -13.83
N ASP A 25 -1.66 8.41 -12.98
CA ASP A 25 -1.96 8.84 -11.63
C ASP A 25 -2.82 10.13 -11.61
N MET A 26 -2.85 10.90 -12.69
CA MET A 26 -3.67 12.11 -12.85
C MET A 26 -5.15 11.81 -13.08
N HIS A 27 -5.46 10.60 -13.54
CA HIS A 27 -6.82 10.15 -13.89
C HIS A 27 -7.51 9.35 -12.77
N VAL A 28 -6.86 9.23 -11.61
CA VAL A 28 -7.39 8.56 -10.42
C VAL A 28 -7.35 9.50 -9.22
N TYR A 29 -8.28 9.33 -8.27
CA TYR A 29 -8.30 10.16 -7.07
C TYR A 29 -7.03 9.95 -6.23
N ARG A 30 -6.15 10.96 -6.21
CA ARG A 30 -4.94 10.99 -5.38
C ARG A 30 -4.79 12.35 -4.70
N PRO A 31 -5.28 12.50 -3.46
CA PRO A 31 -5.23 13.77 -2.75
C PRO A 31 -3.79 14.29 -2.53
N GLY A 32 -2.80 13.40 -2.55
CA GLY A 32 -1.38 13.77 -2.45
C GLY A 32 -0.86 14.62 -3.61
N ILE A 33 -1.47 14.57 -4.80
CA ILE A 33 -1.03 15.34 -5.97
C ILE A 33 -1.17 16.85 -5.74
N GLN A 34 -2.25 17.27 -5.06
CA GLN A 34 -2.45 18.68 -4.72
C GLN A 34 -1.35 19.18 -3.79
N ALA A 35 -0.98 18.38 -2.79
CA ALA A 35 0.09 18.73 -1.86
C ALA A 35 1.47 18.85 -2.55
N LEU A 36 1.75 18.02 -3.56
CA LEU A 36 2.99 18.15 -4.36
C LEU A 36 3.05 19.52 -5.05
N LYS A 37 1.94 19.93 -5.70
CA LYS A 37 1.83 21.24 -6.37
C LYS A 37 2.01 22.41 -5.40
N GLU A 38 1.30 22.39 -4.27
CA GLU A 38 1.38 23.45 -3.25
C GLU A 38 2.80 23.60 -2.67
N LEU A 39 3.54 22.49 -2.60
CA LEU A 39 4.90 22.48 -2.08
C LEU A 39 5.97 22.76 -3.14
N GLY A 40 5.60 22.90 -4.42
CA GLY A 40 6.53 23.10 -5.52
C GLY A 40 7.40 21.88 -5.81
N ILE A 41 6.88 20.68 -5.50
CA ILE A 41 7.52 19.41 -5.88
C ILE A 41 7.11 19.12 -7.32
N VAL A 42 8.10 18.79 -8.17
CA VAL A 42 7.92 18.63 -9.61
C VAL A 42 7.69 17.16 -9.95
N SER A 43 6.71 16.91 -10.82
CA SER A 43 6.30 15.57 -11.25
C SER A 43 6.64 15.38 -12.74
N PRO A 44 7.92 15.19 -13.10
CA PRO A 44 8.36 15.28 -14.50
C PRO A 44 7.72 14.23 -15.41
N LEU A 45 7.38 13.04 -14.87
CA LEU A 45 6.72 11.99 -15.64
C LEU A 45 5.29 12.41 -16.00
N ALA A 46 4.53 12.97 -15.06
CA ALA A 46 3.20 13.51 -15.35
C ALA A 46 3.24 14.76 -16.25
N GLU A 47 4.20 15.67 -16.06
CA GLU A 47 4.36 16.86 -16.90
C GLU A 47 4.68 16.52 -18.37
N LEU A 48 5.35 15.40 -18.60
CA LEU A 48 5.69 14.89 -19.93
C LEU A 48 4.67 13.87 -20.46
N HIS A 49 3.54 13.69 -19.78
CA HIS A 49 2.49 12.72 -20.12
C HIS A 49 2.99 11.26 -20.22
N VAL A 50 4.03 10.91 -19.47
CA VAL A 50 4.57 9.56 -19.42
C VAL A 50 3.64 8.67 -18.61
N THR A 51 3.09 7.65 -19.27
CA THR A 51 2.23 6.63 -18.67
C THR A 51 3.04 5.62 -17.85
N LYS A 52 2.37 4.92 -16.95
CA LYS A 52 2.92 3.81 -16.16
C LYS A 52 3.49 2.69 -17.03
N ALA A 53 2.91 2.47 -18.21
CA ALA A 53 3.43 1.51 -19.18
C ALA A 53 4.79 1.97 -19.72
N GLU A 54 4.91 3.25 -20.08
CA GLU A 54 6.16 3.84 -20.56
C GLU A 54 7.22 3.91 -19.45
N VAL A 55 6.84 4.25 -18.21
CA VAL A 55 7.75 4.18 -17.05
C VAL A 55 8.38 2.79 -16.92
N LYS A 56 7.59 1.73 -17.09
CA LYS A 56 8.11 0.35 -17.06
C LYS A 56 9.00 0.03 -18.24
N ALA A 57 8.67 0.51 -19.44
CA ALA A 57 9.49 0.32 -20.64
C ALA A 57 10.85 0.99 -20.48
N ILE A 58 10.86 2.26 -20.04
CA ILE A 58 12.08 3.03 -19.74
C ILE A 58 12.90 2.30 -18.66
N ALA A 59 12.28 1.88 -17.56
CA ALA A 59 12.97 1.15 -16.50
C ALA A 59 13.60 -0.16 -17.00
N ALA A 60 12.91 -0.89 -17.89
CA ALA A 60 13.44 -2.12 -18.49
C ALA A 60 14.63 -1.83 -19.43
N GLU A 61 14.56 -0.78 -20.23
CA GLU A 61 15.64 -0.35 -21.13
C GLU A 61 16.93 -0.02 -20.34
N TYR A 62 16.80 0.64 -19.20
CA TYR A 62 17.92 0.95 -18.30
C TYR A 62 18.35 -0.23 -17.40
N GLY A 63 17.77 -1.41 -17.56
CA GLY A 63 18.10 -2.59 -16.74
C GLY A 63 17.70 -2.45 -15.26
N ILE A 64 16.75 -1.55 -14.94
CA ILE A 64 16.28 -1.32 -13.58
C ILE A 64 15.32 -2.45 -13.19
N SER A 65 15.72 -3.25 -12.18
CA SER A 65 14.99 -4.44 -11.70
C SER A 65 13.58 -4.16 -11.14
N VAL A 66 13.15 -2.90 -11.06
CA VAL A 66 11.84 -2.47 -10.56
C VAL A 66 10.75 -2.61 -11.63
N ALA A 67 11.08 -2.73 -12.92
CA ALA A 67 10.10 -2.85 -14.02
C ALA A 67 9.13 -4.04 -13.85
N SER A 68 9.58 -5.12 -13.22
CA SER A 68 8.79 -6.34 -12.94
C SER A 68 8.16 -6.37 -11.55
N ARG A 69 8.45 -5.40 -10.66
CA ARG A 69 7.89 -5.38 -9.30
C ARG A 69 6.44 -4.85 -9.33
N PRO A 70 5.46 -5.60 -8.79
CA PRO A 70 4.10 -5.07 -8.60
C PRO A 70 4.16 -3.81 -7.73
N SER A 71 3.37 -2.79 -8.06
CA SER A 71 3.19 -1.62 -7.18
C SER A 71 2.52 -2.10 -5.89
N THR A 72 3.28 -2.30 -4.82
CA THR A 72 2.72 -2.59 -3.49
C THR A 72 2.18 -1.29 -2.90
N PRO A 73 0.87 -1.20 -2.59
CA PRO A 73 0.33 -0.05 -1.87
C PRO A 73 1.08 0.13 -0.54
N CYS A 74 1.29 1.38 -0.13
CA CYS A 74 1.90 1.71 1.16
C CYS A 74 1.19 0.95 2.30
N MET A 75 1.93 0.39 3.26
CA MET A 75 1.35 -0.34 4.40
C MET A 75 0.39 0.52 5.23
N ALA A 76 0.54 1.85 5.20
CA ALA A 76 -0.40 2.78 5.81
C ALA A 76 -1.86 2.59 5.32
N THR A 77 -2.07 2.06 4.12
CA THR A 77 -3.42 1.75 3.60
C THR A 77 -4.12 0.60 4.34
N ARG A 78 -3.43 -0.11 5.24
CA ARG A 78 -4.01 -1.17 6.08
C ARG A 78 -4.60 -0.63 7.38
N ILE A 79 -4.36 0.64 7.69
CA ILE A 79 -4.86 1.31 8.89
C ILE A 79 -5.98 2.28 8.47
N PRO A 80 -7.06 2.43 9.25
CA PRO A 80 -8.11 3.39 8.95
C PRO A 80 -7.56 4.82 9.03
N TYR A 81 -8.08 5.70 8.18
CA TYR A 81 -7.79 7.13 8.23
C TYR A 81 -8.06 7.70 9.64
N ASN A 82 -7.20 8.62 10.08
CA ASN A 82 -7.22 9.26 11.42
C ASN A 82 -6.83 8.34 12.60
N THR A 83 -6.13 7.25 12.37
CA THR A 83 -5.49 6.46 13.43
C THR A 83 -4.00 6.79 13.49
N ASP A 84 -3.44 6.98 14.68
CA ASP A 84 -2.00 7.17 14.85
C ASP A 84 -1.25 5.96 14.27
N ILE A 85 -0.27 6.24 13.41
CA ILE A 85 0.52 5.21 12.76
C ILE A 85 1.57 4.71 13.75
N ASP A 86 1.27 3.57 14.37
CA ASP A 86 2.25 2.80 15.14
C ASP A 86 3.08 1.92 14.19
N TYR A 87 4.39 2.14 14.16
CA TYR A 87 5.32 1.36 13.35
C TYR A 87 5.35 -0.11 13.74
N GLU A 88 5.18 -0.44 15.03
CA GLU A 88 5.11 -1.82 15.48
C GLU A 88 3.87 -2.53 14.93
N VAL A 89 2.75 -1.80 14.82
CA VAL A 89 1.52 -2.31 14.21
C VAL A 89 1.70 -2.57 12.72
N LEU A 90 2.37 -1.65 12.01
CA LEU A 90 2.67 -1.86 10.58
C LEU A 90 3.59 -3.06 10.34
N GLU A 91 4.60 -3.26 11.19
CA GLU A 91 5.47 -4.44 11.12
C GLU A 91 4.71 -5.73 11.40
N LYS A 92 3.85 -5.75 12.42
CA LYS A 92 2.97 -6.90 12.74
C LYS A 92 2.05 -7.26 11.57
N ILE A 93 1.43 -6.26 10.96
CA ILE A 93 0.58 -6.42 9.76
C ILE A 93 1.40 -6.99 8.61
N GLY A 94 2.58 -6.42 8.33
CA GLY A 94 3.47 -6.88 7.26
C GLY A 94 3.94 -8.32 7.46
N ALA A 95 4.32 -8.69 8.69
CA ALA A 95 4.71 -10.05 9.05
C ALA A 95 3.53 -11.04 8.91
N GLY A 96 2.33 -10.63 9.32
CA GLY A 96 1.11 -11.41 9.15
C GLY A 96 0.76 -11.62 7.66
N GLU A 97 0.80 -10.58 6.83
CA GLU A 97 0.60 -10.68 5.38
C GLU A 97 1.63 -11.62 4.73
N ALA A 98 2.90 -11.55 5.15
CA ALA A 98 3.96 -12.41 4.63
C ALA A 98 3.71 -13.89 4.97
N TYR A 99 3.36 -14.20 6.23
CA TYR A 99 3.03 -15.56 6.66
C TYR A 99 1.79 -16.10 5.93
N LEU A 100 0.72 -15.31 5.86
CA LEU A 100 -0.49 -15.73 5.15
C LEU A 100 -0.23 -15.99 3.67
N ARG A 101 0.67 -15.22 3.04
CA ARG A 101 1.06 -15.44 1.65
C ARG A 101 1.81 -16.75 1.45
N THR A 102 2.62 -17.20 2.41
CA THR A 102 3.28 -18.52 2.30
C THR A 102 2.29 -19.67 2.44
N MET A 103 1.25 -19.50 3.26
CA MET A 103 0.26 -20.55 3.45
C MET A 103 -0.78 -20.57 2.34
N ILE A 104 -1.38 -19.42 2.01
CA ILE A 104 -2.56 -19.32 1.13
C ILE A 104 -2.14 -19.11 -0.33
N GLY A 105 -1.13 -18.26 -0.57
CA GLY A 105 -0.75 -17.79 -1.91
C GLY A 105 -1.63 -16.64 -2.41
N GLY A 106 -1.35 -16.14 -3.62
CA GLY A 106 -2.16 -15.09 -4.26
C GLY A 106 -2.09 -13.72 -3.57
N ASN A 107 -3.18 -12.96 -3.70
CA ASN A 107 -3.35 -11.68 -3.04
C ASN A 107 -3.79 -11.90 -1.59
N VAL A 108 -3.06 -11.27 -0.66
CA VAL A 108 -3.38 -11.26 0.76
C VAL A 108 -3.22 -9.84 1.28
N ARG A 109 -4.21 -9.36 2.02
CA ARG A 109 -4.11 -8.14 2.84
C ARG A 109 -4.64 -8.39 4.24
N LEU A 110 -3.99 -7.79 5.22
CA LEU A 110 -4.48 -7.68 6.58
C LEU A 110 -4.85 -6.23 6.86
N ARG A 111 -6.13 -5.97 7.10
CA ARG A 111 -6.62 -4.63 7.43
C ARG A 111 -6.96 -4.55 8.90
N LEU A 112 -6.43 -3.54 9.58
CA LEU A 112 -6.71 -3.34 10.99
C LEU A 112 -7.87 -2.35 11.15
N HIS A 113 -8.81 -2.68 12.03
CA HIS A 113 -9.94 -1.86 12.42
C HIS A 113 -10.08 -1.89 13.94
N GLY A 114 -9.35 -1.01 14.64
CA GLY A 114 -9.21 -1.11 16.09
C GLY A 114 -8.58 -2.45 16.48
N ASP A 115 -9.30 -3.28 17.25
CA ASP A 115 -8.85 -4.60 17.67
C ASP A 115 -9.16 -5.74 16.69
N ILE A 116 -9.78 -5.42 15.55
CA ILE A 116 -10.17 -6.39 14.52
C ILE A 116 -9.15 -6.36 13.39
N VAL A 117 -8.51 -7.49 13.12
CA VAL A 117 -7.81 -7.72 11.87
C VAL A 117 -8.74 -8.44 10.90
N ARG A 118 -8.94 -7.83 9.74
CA ARG A 118 -9.74 -8.34 8.63
C ARG A 118 -8.83 -8.85 7.53
N ILE A 119 -8.95 -10.13 7.22
CA ILE A 119 -8.23 -10.81 6.16
C ILE A 119 -8.98 -10.57 4.84
N GLU A 120 -8.28 -10.08 3.82
CA GLU A 120 -8.77 -10.03 2.44
C GLU A 120 -7.88 -10.94 1.58
N VAL A 121 -8.49 -11.93 0.94
CA VAL A 121 -7.82 -12.85 0.00
C VAL A 121 -8.61 -12.99 -1.30
N ASP A 122 -7.98 -13.52 -2.34
CA ASP A 122 -8.69 -13.90 -3.57
C ASP A 122 -9.84 -14.88 -3.25
N LEU A 123 -10.99 -14.77 -3.94
CA LEU A 123 -12.18 -15.60 -3.66
C LEU A 123 -11.91 -17.10 -3.80
N ASN A 124 -11.06 -17.49 -4.74
CA ASN A 124 -10.65 -18.88 -4.95
C ASN A 124 -9.77 -19.43 -3.79
N ALA A 125 -9.32 -18.57 -2.88
CA ALA A 125 -8.53 -18.95 -1.72
C ALA A 125 -9.37 -19.13 -0.44
N PHE A 126 -10.68 -18.89 -0.50
CA PHE A 126 -11.56 -18.96 0.68
C PHE A 126 -11.59 -20.35 1.31
N GLU A 127 -11.75 -21.41 0.50
CA GLU A 127 -11.79 -22.79 1.00
C GLU A 127 -10.51 -23.11 1.79
N LYS A 128 -9.35 -22.75 1.24
CA LYS A 128 -8.05 -22.92 1.88
C LYS A 128 -7.94 -22.14 3.20
N VAL A 129 -8.45 -20.91 3.26
CA VAL A 129 -8.50 -20.13 4.52
C VAL A 129 -9.35 -20.86 5.57
N LEU A 130 -10.50 -21.41 5.18
CA LEU A 130 -11.40 -22.11 6.09
C LEU A 130 -10.85 -23.46 6.57
N GLU A 131 -10.15 -24.20 5.70
CA GLU A 131 -9.42 -25.42 6.05
C GLU A 131 -8.32 -25.14 7.07
N MET A 132 -7.57 -24.06 6.87
CA MET A 132 -6.43 -23.68 7.71
C MET A 132 -6.79 -22.80 8.90
N ARG A 133 -8.09 -22.54 9.14
CA ARG A 133 -8.56 -21.47 10.06
C ARG A 133 -7.93 -21.52 11.45
N GLU A 134 -7.73 -22.72 12.01
CA GLU A 134 -7.23 -22.87 13.38
C GLU A 134 -5.75 -22.49 13.47
N GLU A 135 -4.95 -22.88 12.48
CA GLU A 135 -3.53 -22.51 12.39
C GLU A 135 -3.38 -21.00 12.18
N LEU A 136 -4.17 -20.42 11.28
CA LEU A 136 -4.16 -19.00 10.98
C LEU A 136 -4.55 -18.16 12.20
N ILE A 137 -5.62 -18.54 12.90
CA ILE A 137 -6.07 -17.87 14.12
C ILE A 137 -4.97 -17.93 15.18
N ARG A 138 -4.38 -19.11 15.42
CA ARG A 138 -3.31 -19.27 16.42
C ARG A 138 -2.14 -18.34 16.09
N LYS A 139 -1.67 -18.34 14.84
CA LYS A 139 -0.50 -17.54 14.45
C LYS A 139 -0.77 -16.04 14.53
N LEU A 140 -1.94 -15.59 14.08
CA LEU A 140 -2.29 -14.17 14.16
C LEU A 140 -2.51 -13.71 15.61
N LYS A 141 -3.03 -14.56 16.50
CA LYS A 141 -3.11 -14.27 17.93
C LYS A 141 -1.73 -14.17 18.61
N GLU A 142 -0.79 -15.05 18.25
CA GLU A 142 0.61 -14.94 18.71
C GLU A 142 1.27 -13.61 18.29
N MET A 143 0.85 -13.05 17.15
CA MET A 143 1.30 -11.74 16.67
C MET A 143 0.61 -10.55 17.38
N GLY A 144 -0.35 -10.83 18.26
CA GLY A 144 -1.05 -9.82 19.06
C GLY A 144 -2.38 -9.35 18.49
N PHE A 145 -2.93 -9.99 17.43
CA PHE A 145 -4.27 -9.64 16.93
C PHE A 145 -5.35 -10.26 17.81
N LEU A 146 -6.35 -9.47 18.22
CA LEU A 146 -7.39 -9.91 19.16
C LEU A 146 -8.53 -10.64 18.42
N TYR A 147 -9.15 -9.96 17.46
CA TYR A 147 -10.24 -10.49 16.65
C TYR A 147 -9.79 -10.67 15.21
N ILE A 148 -9.95 -11.88 14.67
CA ILE A 148 -9.58 -12.22 13.29
C ILE A 148 -10.86 -12.50 12.51
N THR A 149 -11.04 -11.79 11.39
CA THR A 149 -12.21 -11.92 10.51
C THR A 149 -11.77 -12.12 9.06
N LEU A 150 -12.65 -12.70 8.25
CA LEU A 150 -12.48 -12.82 6.80
C LEU A 150 -13.46 -11.86 6.12
N ASP A 151 -12.98 -11.02 5.20
CA ASP A 151 -13.84 -10.21 4.35
C ASP A 151 -14.51 -11.09 3.31
N LEU A 152 -15.84 -11.20 3.38
CA LEU A 152 -16.63 -12.02 2.46
C LEU A 152 -16.65 -11.48 1.03
N GLU A 153 -16.34 -10.19 0.81
CA GLU A 153 -16.14 -9.63 -0.53
C GLU A 153 -14.77 -10.01 -1.12
N GLY A 154 -13.87 -10.54 -0.29
CA GLY A 154 -12.51 -10.91 -0.68
C GLY A 154 -11.62 -9.69 -0.97
N PHE A 155 -10.52 -9.94 -1.69
CA PHE A 155 -9.56 -8.93 -2.07
C PHE A 155 -10.09 -8.04 -3.21
N ARG A 156 -10.10 -6.72 -2.98
CA ARG A 156 -10.46 -5.70 -3.99
C ARG A 156 -9.58 -4.46 -3.88
N SER A 157 -9.42 -3.75 -5.00
CA SER A 157 -8.77 -2.42 -4.98
C SER A 157 -9.70 -1.42 -4.29
N GLY A 158 -9.15 -0.50 -3.49
CA GLY A 158 -9.92 0.56 -2.85
C GLY A 158 -10.89 0.14 -1.73
N SER A 159 -10.75 -1.05 -1.12
CA SER A 159 -11.67 -1.49 -0.05
C SER A 159 -11.67 -0.62 1.23
N MET A 160 -10.70 0.28 1.39
CA MET A 160 -10.67 1.27 2.48
C MET A 160 -11.21 2.65 2.06
N ASP A 161 -11.47 2.87 0.77
CA ASP A 161 -11.84 4.17 0.20
C ASP A 161 -13.36 4.36 0.11
N VAL A 162 -14.15 3.37 0.55
CA VAL A 162 -15.62 3.30 0.39
C VAL A 162 -16.36 4.49 1.01
N ARG A 163 -15.75 5.19 1.98
CA ARG A 163 -16.33 6.36 2.65
C ARG A 163 -15.65 7.69 2.30
N ILE A 164 -14.75 7.69 1.31
CA ILE A 164 -14.03 8.90 0.87
C ILE A 164 -14.68 9.52 -0.39
N SER A 165 -15.74 8.90 -0.92
CA SER A 165 -16.58 9.44 -2.01
C SER A 165 -17.61 10.44 -1.52
#